data_AF-A0A413S3W9-F1
#
_entry.id   AF-A0A413S3W9-F1
#
_cell.length_a   1.000
_cell.length_b   1.000
_cell.length_c   1.000
_cell.angle_alpha   90.00
_cell.angle_beta   90.00
_cell.angle_gamma   90.00
#
_symmetry.space_group_name_H-M   'P 1'
#
loop_
_entity.id
_entity.type
_entity.pdbx_description
1 polymer ?
#
loop_
_entity_poly.entity_id
_entity_poly.type
_entity_poly.pdbx_seq_one_letter_code
_entity_poly.pdbx_strand_id
1 'polypeptide(L)'
;MEPEKRLEIFQKNIESDNNKELRECLWIARYGKRKPKKDLFIGYLMEMKYISESGSTDVGGAKRKQLCKIINNLCIDNYEILSEEQRGILKNELKNTFKKFIQVSRGGRGFTSAVFGLGQLSDEGIAKKIAEQISNIAFLTPHMFRMDKEFKILQAAALEAYREEYPHREHFLKK
;
A
#
# COMPACT_ATOMS: atom_id res chain seq x y z
N MET A 1 -11.32 2.04 5.57
CA MET A 1 -11.77 2.06 6.98
C MET A 1 -11.15 3.26 7.70
N GLU A 2 -11.91 3.96 8.54
CA GLU A 2 -11.41 5.12 9.30
C GLU A 2 -10.56 4.69 10.51
N PRO A 3 -9.51 5.44 10.89
CA PRO A 3 -8.56 5.02 11.93
C PRO A 3 -9.19 4.76 13.29
N GLU A 4 -10.24 5.49 13.67
CA GLU A 4 -10.94 5.34 14.96
C GLU A 4 -11.70 4.01 15.04
N LYS A 5 -12.44 3.64 13.99
CA LYS A 5 -13.10 2.32 13.90
C LYS A 5 -12.10 1.18 13.91
N ARG A 6 -10.91 1.39 13.32
CA ARG A 6 -9.82 0.41 13.35
C ARG A 6 -9.23 0.26 14.75
N LEU A 7 -9.12 1.35 15.52
CA LEU A 7 -8.68 1.32 16.92
C LEU A 7 -9.62 0.48 17.79
N GLU A 8 -10.94 0.65 17.62
CA GLU A 8 -11.92 -0.16 18.37
C GLU A 8 -11.81 -1.66 18.05
N ILE A 9 -11.67 -2.01 16.76
CA ILE A 9 -11.48 -3.41 16.33
C ILE A 9 -10.17 -3.97 16.88
N PHE A 10 -9.10 -3.17 16.82
CA PHE A 10 -7.80 -3.53 17.35
C PHE A 10 -7.86 -3.80 18.86
N GLN A 11 -8.44 -2.90 19.64
CA GLN A 11 -8.59 -3.05 21.08
C GLN A 11 -9.45 -4.26 21.45
N LYS A 12 -10.53 -4.54 20.71
CA LYS A 12 -11.41 -5.70 20.95
C LYS A 12 -10.72 -7.04 20.68
N ASN A 13 -9.75 -7.08 19.77
CA ASN A 13 -9.15 -8.34 19.31
C ASN A 13 -7.78 -8.63 19.94
N ILE A 14 -7.15 -7.68 20.63
CA ILE A 14 -5.74 -7.82 21.02
C ILE A 14 -5.48 -8.70 22.25
N GLU A 15 -6.44 -8.81 23.17
CA GLU A 15 -6.23 -9.52 24.44
C GLU A 15 -6.20 -11.04 24.29
N SER A 16 -6.74 -11.59 23.20
CA SER A 16 -6.79 -13.03 22.91
C SER A 16 -5.90 -13.44 21.74
N ASP A 17 -5.06 -12.54 21.24
CA ASP A 17 -4.28 -12.76 20.03
C ASP A 17 -2.89 -13.30 20.32
N ASN A 18 -2.60 -14.52 19.87
CA ASN A 18 -1.26 -15.13 19.97
C ASN A 18 -0.17 -14.34 19.22
N ASN A 19 -0.56 -13.42 18.33
CA ASN A 19 0.31 -12.52 17.58
C ASN A 19 0.17 -11.06 18.02
N LYS A 20 -0.26 -10.82 19.27
CA LYS A 20 -0.41 -9.49 19.87
C LYS A 20 0.80 -8.58 19.62
N GLU A 21 2.02 -9.05 19.90
CA GLU A 21 3.24 -8.27 19.75
C GLU A 21 3.44 -7.76 18.32
N LEU A 22 3.22 -8.63 17.32
CA LEU A 22 3.31 -8.26 15.91
C LEU A 22 2.25 -7.21 15.57
N ARG A 23 1.01 -7.38 16.04
CA ARG A 23 -0.07 -6.43 15.74
C ARG A 23 0.15 -5.08 16.40
N GLU A 24 0.69 -5.04 17.62
CA GLU A 24 1.11 -3.80 18.28
C GLU A 24 2.23 -3.12 17.51
N CYS A 25 3.24 -3.88 17.05
CA CYS A 25 4.32 -3.36 16.21
C CYS A 25 3.76 -2.75 14.91
N LEU A 26 2.88 -3.45 14.19
CA LEU A 26 2.25 -2.95 12.97
C LEU A 26 1.37 -1.73 13.23
N TRP A 27 0.62 -1.72 14.34
CA TRP A 27 -0.19 -0.58 14.75
C TRP A 27 0.68 0.66 14.98
N ILE A 28 1.76 0.51 15.75
CA ILE A 28 2.68 1.60 16.06
C ILE A 28 3.38 2.08 14.78
N ALA A 29 3.80 1.18 13.89
CA ALA A 29 4.40 1.54 12.61
C ALA A 29 3.44 2.33 11.72
N ARG A 30 2.14 1.98 11.73
CA ARG A 30 1.12 2.61 10.87
C ARG A 30 0.55 3.91 11.42
N TYR A 31 0.30 3.99 12.72
CA TYR A 31 -0.42 5.11 13.35
C TYR A 31 0.35 5.83 14.46
N GLY A 32 1.46 5.25 14.92
CA GLY A 32 2.21 5.72 16.08
C GLY A 32 1.59 5.29 17.41
N LYS A 33 2.24 5.70 18.52
CA LYS A 33 1.82 5.34 19.90
C LYS A 33 0.64 6.16 20.44
N ARG A 34 0.20 7.19 19.72
CA ARG A 34 -0.84 8.15 20.16
C ARG A 34 -2.11 7.97 19.34
N LYS A 35 -3.18 8.72 19.68
CA LYS A 35 -4.44 8.71 18.92
C LYS A 35 -4.14 8.90 17.42
N PRO A 36 -4.65 8.00 16.55
CA PRO A 36 -4.31 8.01 15.14
C PRO A 36 -4.80 9.31 14.49
N LYS A 37 -3.86 10.10 13.95
CA LYS A 37 -4.18 11.33 13.16
C LYS A 37 -3.93 11.15 11.67
N LYS A 38 -2.97 10.31 11.30
CA LYS A 38 -2.54 10.06 9.92
C LYS A 38 -2.21 8.57 9.76
N ASP A 39 -2.42 8.04 8.57
CA ASP A 39 -2.03 6.69 8.19
C ASP A 39 -0.66 6.75 7.51
N LEU A 40 0.40 6.35 8.21
CA LEU A 40 1.77 6.43 7.72
C LEU A 40 2.01 5.46 6.56
N PHE A 41 1.33 4.32 6.55
CA PHE A 41 1.47 3.35 5.47
C PHE A 41 0.94 3.91 4.15
N ILE A 42 -0.17 4.66 4.19
CA ILE A 42 -0.62 5.44 3.03
C ILE A 42 0.41 6.50 2.64
N GLY A 43 1.00 7.20 3.62
CA GLY A 43 2.11 8.13 3.38
C GLY A 43 3.25 7.49 2.59
N TYR A 44 3.68 6.30 2.97
CA TYR A 44 4.72 5.56 2.26
C TYR A 44 4.31 5.14 0.85
N LEU A 45 3.06 4.72 0.62
CA LEU A 45 2.56 4.46 -0.74
C LEU A 45 2.59 5.73 -1.60
N MET A 46 2.26 6.89 -1.02
CA MET A 46 2.32 8.19 -1.71
C MET A 46 3.76 8.61 -2.03
N GLU A 47 4.71 8.35 -1.13
CA GLU A 47 6.14 8.56 -1.39
C GLU A 47 6.64 7.67 -2.54
N MET A 48 6.28 6.39 -2.54
CA MET A 48 6.63 5.48 -3.64
C MET A 48 6.00 5.91 -4.96
N LYS A 49 4.75 6.38 -4.94
CA LYS A 49 4.10 6.96 -6.11
C LYS A 49 4.90 8.14 -6.65
N TYR A 50 5.32 9.06 -5.79
CA TYR A 50 6.14 10.21 -6.19
C TYR A 50 7.49 9.78 -6.79
N ILE A 51 8.16 8.78 -6.19
CA ILE A 51 9.39 8.21 -6.75
C ILE A 51 9.13 7.68 -8.17
N SER A 52 8.05 6.91 -8.36
CA SER A 52 7.69 6.34 -9.65
C SER A 52 7.42 7.39 -10.74
N GLU A 53 6.84 8.53 -10.38
CA GLU A 53 6.53 9.63 -11.29
C GLU A 53 7.77 10.47 -11.64
N SER A 54 8.83 10.40 -10.83
CA SER A 54 10.08 11.16 -11.02
C SER A 54 11.11 10.49 -11.94
N GLY A 55 10.75 9.40 -12.63
CA GLY A 55 11.58 8.68 -13.59
C GLY A 55 12.67 7.79 -12.97
N SER A 56 13.46 7.12 -13.82
CA SER A 56 14.46 6.10 -13.41
C SER A 56 15.80 6.64 -12.96
N THR A 57 16.11 7.90 -13.26
CA THR A 57 17.39 8.50 -12.88
C THR A 57 17.54 8.54 -11.36
N ASP A 58 18.57 7.88 -10.83
CA ASP A 58 18.86 7.82 -9.40
C ASP A 58 20.27 8.33 -9.10
N VAL A 59 20.42 9.66 -9.17
CA VAL A 59 21.70 10.32 -8.90
C VAL A 59 22.09 10.06 -7.44
N GLY A 60 23.22 9.37 -7.24
CA GLY A 60 23.74 9.07 -5.92
C GLY A 60 22.97 8.00 -5.12
N GLY A 61 22.06 7.24 -5.76
CA GLY A 61 21.34 6.15 -5.09
C GLY A 61 20.25 6.61 -4.09
N ALA A 62 19.84 7.88 -4.15
CA ALA A 62 18.92 8.48 -3.20
C ALA A 62 17.52 7.83 -3.23
N LYS A 63 17.00 7.54 -4.42
CA LYS A 63 15.69 6.89 -4.60
C LYS A 63 15.72 5.47 -4.07
N ARG A 64 16.75 4.69 -4.40
CA ARG A 64 16.92 3.34 -3.85
C ARG A 64 16.99 3.37 -2.31
N LYS A 65 17.76 4.30 -1.74
CA LYS A 65 17.85 4.45 -0.28
C LYS A 65 16.50 4.80 0.35
N GLN A 66 15.72 5.65 -0.29
CA GLN A 66 14.36 5.97 0.16
C GLN A 66 13.44 4.76 0.10
N LEU A 67 13.49 3.96 -0.97
CA LEU A 67 12.72 2.71 -1.08
C LEU A 67 13.08 1.71 0.03
N CYS A 68 14.37 1.53 0.34
CA CYS A 68 14.79 0.68 1.47
C CYS A 68 14.20 1.17 2.79
N LYS A 69 14.21 2.50 3.02
CA LYS A 69 13.61 3.09 4.24
C LYS A 69 12.11 2.83 4.31
N ILE A 70 11.41 2.90 3.18
CA ILE A 70 9.98 2.62 3.09
C ILE A 70 9.68 1.16 3.42
N ILE A 71 10.44 0.21 2.86
CA ILE A 71 10.32 -1.22 3.14
C ILE A 71 10.47 -1.52 4.64
N ASN A 72 11.49 -0.95 5.29
CA ASN A 72 11.68 -1.10 6.74
C ASN A 72 10.49 -0.52 7.54
N ASN A 73 10.02 0.67 7.17
CA ASN A 73 8.90 1.30 7.88
C ASN A 73 7.55 0.59 7.64
N LEU A 74 7.42 -0.16 6.55
CA LEU A 74 6.30 -1.06 6.29
C LEU A 74 6.44 -2.42 7.00
N CYS A 75 7.50 -2.61 7.80
CA CYS A 75 7.82 -3.83 8.53
C CYS A 75 8.07 -5.06 7.62
N ILE A 76 8.51 -4.83 6.38
CA ILE A 76 8.76 -5.89 5.40
C ILE A 76 10.16 -6.52 5.55
N ASP A 77 11.10 -5.78 6.13
CA ASP A 77 12.47 -6.25 6.41
C ASP A 77 12.51 -7.48 7.32
N ASN A 78 11.56 -7.60 8.24
CA ASN A 78 11.44 -8.76 9.13
C ASN A 78 10.74 -9.96 8.48
N TYR A 79 10.32 -9.90 7.21
CA TYR A 79 9.49 -10.92 6.57
C TYR A 79 10.06 -12.34 6.65
N GLU A 80 11.38 -12.49 6.49
CA GLU A 80 12.04 -13.80 6.48
C GLU A 80 11.99 -14.51 7.84
N ILE A 81 11.97 -13.76 8.96
CA ILE A 81 11.94 -14.32 10.32
C ILE A 81 10.53 -14.57 10.85
N LEU A 82 9.48 -14.08 10.15
CA LEU A 82 8.09 -14.27 10.56
C LEU A 82 7.60 -15.70 10.27
N SER A 83 6.74 -16.23 11.15
CA SER A 83 5.99 -17.46 10.90
C SER A 83 4.99 -17.28 9.74
N GLU A 84 4.49 -18.37 9.15
CA GLU A 84 3.49 -18.29 8.07
C GLU A 84 2.21 -17.53 8.49
N GLU A 85 1.76 -17.71 9.73
CA GLU A 85 0.63 -16.96 10.29
C GLU A 85 0.93 -15.46 10.36
N GLN A 86 2.11 -15.10 10.86
CA GLN A 86 2.58 -13.72 10.99
C GLN A 86 2.77 -13.05 9.63
N ARG A 87 3.30 -13.78 8.64
CA ARG A 87 3.37 -13.33 7.24
C ARG A 87 1.98 -13.05 6.69
N GLY A 88 0.99 -13.89 7.01
CA GLY A 88 -0.42 -13.67 6.70
C GLY A 88 -0.97 -12.38 7.31
N ILE A 89 -0.63 -12.09 8.57
CA ILE A 89 -1.02 -10.85 9.27
C ILE A 89 -0.41 -9.62 8.57
N LEU A 90 0.90 -9.63 8.32
CA LEU A 90 1.58 -8.52 7.64
C LEU A 90 1.02 -8.30 6.23
N LYS A 91 0.84 -9.37 5.45
CA LYS A 91 0.25 -9.30 4.11
C LYS A 91 -1.17 -8.70 4.14
N ASN A 92 -2.00 -9.11 5.10
CA ASN A 92 -3.33 -8.54 5.27
C ASN A 92 -3.29 -7.06 5.66
N GLU A 93 -2.31 -6.65 6.47
CA GLU A 93 -2.10 -5.23 6.81
C GLU A 93 -1.75 -4.41 5.56
N LEU A 94 -0.82 -4.89 4.74
CA LEU A 94 -0.43 -4.27 3.47
C LEU A 94 -1.59 -4.25 2.47
N LYS A 95 -2.36 -5.34 2.37
CA LYS A 95 -3.56 -5.43 1.52
C LYS A 95 -4.59 -4.37 1.91
N ASN A 96 -4.83 -4.22 3.22
CA ASN A 96 -5.72 -3.19 3.75
C ASN A 96 -5.22 -1.76 3.46
N THR A 97 -3.91 -1.55 3.43
CA THR A 97 -3.32 -0.28 2.99
C THR A 97 -3.62 -0.01 1.53
N PHE A 98 -3.43 -0.97 0.63
CA PHE A 98 -3.81 -0.80 -0.77
C PHE A 98 -5.31 -0.59 -0.97
N LYS A 99 -6.18 -1.29 -0.23
CA LYS A 99 -7.63 -1.01 -0.26
C LYS A 99 -7.95 0.43 0.13
N LYS A 100 -7.32 0.95 1.20
CA LYS A 100 -7.50 2.35 1.62
C LYS A 100 -6.91 3.31 0.58
N PHE A 101 -5.78 2.97 -0.05
CA PHE A 101 -5.22 3.75 -1.16
C PHE A 101 -6.20 3.84 -2.33
N ILE A 102 -6.78 2.71 -2.76
CA ILE A 102 -7.80 2.68 -3.82
C ILE A 102 -9.01 3.55 -3.43
N GLN A 103 -9.53 3.37 -2.21
CA GLN A 103 -10.66 4.14 -1.68
C GLN A 103 -10.38 5.66 -1.72
N VAL A 104 -9.21 6.09 -1.25
CA VAL A 104 -8.83 7.51 -1.21
C VAL A 104 -8.59 8.05 -2.62
N SER A 105 -7.94 7.27 -3.49
CA SER A 105 -7.73 7.65 -4.90
C SER A 105 -9.05 7.89 -5.61
N ARG A 106 -10.05 7.02 -5.47
CA ARG A 106 -11.40 7.19 -6.07
C ARG A 106 -12.07 8.50 -5.67
N GLY A 107 -11.87 8.96 -4.42
CA GLY A 107 -12.41 10.24 -3.94
C GLY A 107 -11.59 11.48 -4.32
N GLY A 108 -10.40 11.30 -4.90
CA GLY A 108 -9.51 12.40 -5.25
C GLY A 108 -9.99 13.20 -6.46
N ARG A 109 -9.62 14.50 -6.51
CA ARG A 109 -10.00 15.40 -7.62
C ARG A 109 -9.64 14.82 -9.00
N GLY A 110 -8.52 14.11 -9.12
CA GLY A 110 -8.10 13.48 -10.38
C GLY A 110 -9.00 12.34 -10.89
N PHE A 111 -10.02 11.93 -10.12
CA PHE A 111 -11.00 10.90 -10.48
C PHE A 111 -12.44 11.44 -10.46
N THR A 112 -12.71 12.48 -9.67
CA THR A 112 -14.05 13.07 -9.47
C THR A 112 -14.29 14.38 -10.21
N SER A 113 -13.24 15.06 -10.70
CA SER A 113 -13.38 16.34 -11.40
C SER A 113 -13.64 16.15 -12.90
N ALA A 114 -14.63 16.89 -13.40
CA ALA A 114 -14.86 17.07 -14.83
C ALA A 114 -13.71 17.91 -15.39
N VAL A 115 -12.66 17.25 -15.87
CA VAL A 115 -11.58 17.92 -16.59
C VAL A 115 -12.15 18.32 -17.95
N PHE A 116 -12.37 19.63 -18.15
CA PHE A 116 -12.81 20.23 -19.42
C PHE A 116 -14.06 19.61 -20.06
N GLY A 117 -15.18 19.54 -19.34
CA GLY A 117 -16.49 19.22 -19.93
C GLY A 117 -16.74 17.74 -20.27
N LEU A 118 -15.82 16.83 -19.95
CA LEU A 118 -15.91 15.39 -20.27
C LEU A 118 -16.55 14.51 -19.17
N GLY A 119 -17.18 15.11 -18.16
CA GLY A 119 -17.81 14.36 -17.07
C GLY A 119 -16.81 13.62 -16.16
N GLN A 120 -17.34 12.82 -15.24
CA GLN A 120 -16.52 11.96 -14.37
C GLN A 120 -15.98 10.76 -15.17
N LEU A 121 -14.81 10.24 -14.78
CA LEU A 121 -14.27 9.02 -15.39
C LEU A 121 -15.25 7.85 -15.20
N SER A 122 -15.39 7.01 -16.22
CA SER A 122 -16.12 5.75 -16.10
C SER A 122 -15.46 4.83 -15.06
N ASP A 123 -16.22 3.90 -14.50
CA ASP A 123 -15.67 2.91 -13.55
C ASP A 123 -14.50 2.12 -14.14
N GLU A 124 -14.49 1.88 -15.46
CA GLU A 124 -13.37 1.25 -16.16
C GLU A 124 -12.16 2.18 -16.22
N GLY A 125 -12.35 3.46 -16.56
CA GLY A 125 -11.28 4.46 -16.57
C GLY A 125 -10.65 4.66 -15.18
N ILE A 126 -11.48 4.69 -14.14
CA ILE A 126 -11.01 4.72 -12.74
C ILE A 126 -10.17 3.47 -12.44
N ALA A 127 -10.66 2.28 -12.79
CA ALA A 127 -9.96 1.02 -12.55
C ALA A 127 -8.61 0.96 -13.28
N LYS A 128 -8.53 1.42 -14.54
CA LYS A 128 -7.27 1.50 -15.32
C LYS A 128 -6.27 2.44 -14.67
N LYS A 129 -6.69 3.64 -14.29
CA LYS A 129 -5.81 4.65 -13.67
C LYS A 129 -5.30 4.19 -12.29
N ILE A 130 -6.13 3.51 -11.51
CA ILE A 130 -5.71 2.91 -10.23
C ILE A 130 -4.76 1.73 -10.47
N ALA A 131 -5.04 0.88 -11.46
CA ALA A 131 -4.13 -0.19 -11.83
C ALA A 131 -2.76 0.35 -12.24
N GLU A 132 -2.71 1.43 -13.01
CA GLU A 132 -1.46 2.07 -13.41
C GLU A 132 -0.67 2.59 -12.20
N GLN A 133 -1.33 3.27 -11.26
CA GLN A 133 -0.68 3.72 -10.02
C GLN A 133 -0.14 2.54 -9.19
N ILE A 134 -0.93 1.48 -9.03
CA ILE A 134 -0.50 0.27 -8.32
C ILE A 134 0.64 -0.43 -9.05
N SER A 135 0.58 -0.50 -10.38
CA SER A 135 1.62 -1.08 -11.23
C SER A 135 2.96 -0.38 -11.00
N ASN A 136 2.93 0.96 -11.02
CA ASN A 136 4.11 1.79 -10.77
C ASN A 136 4.67 1.58 -9.37
N ILE A 137 3.82 1.56 -8.33
CA ILE A 137 4.25 1.46 -6.93
C ILE A 137 4.78 0.06 -6.60
N ALA A 138 4.03 -0.99 -6.94
CA ALA A 138 4.28 -2.34 -6.45
C ALA A 138 5.15 -3.18 -7.38
N PHE A 139 5.17 -2.89 -8.69
CA PHE A 139 5.82 -3.77 -9.67
C PHE A 139 6.95 -3.06 -10.43
N LEU A 140 6.62 -2.01 -11.18
CA LEU A 140 7.57 -1.37 -12.10
C LEU A 140 8.69 -0.61 -11.39
N THR A 141 8.38 0.13 -10.32
CA THR A 141 9.41 0.84 -9.53
C THR A 141 10.36 -0.17 -8.85
N PRO A 142 9.88 -1.17 -8.10
CA PRO A 142 10.76 -2.20 -7.54
C PRO A 142 11.64 -2.89 -8.59
N HIS A 143 11.07 -3.22 -9.76
CA HIS A 143 11.83 -3.82 -10.85
C HIS A 143 12.95 -2.90 -11.36
N MET A 144 12.62 -1.63 -11.61
CA MET A 144 13.56 -0.60 -12.06
C MET A 144 14.75 -0.45 -11.10
N PHE A 145 14.51 -0.59 -9.79
CA PHE A 145 15.55 -0.52 -8.76
C PHE A 145 16.15 -1.88 -8.39
N ARG A 146 15.77 -2.97 -9.07
CA ARG A 146 16.21 -4.35 -8.79
C ARG A 146 15.93 -4.76 -7.33
N MET A 147 14.72 -4.47 -6.86
CA MET A 147 14.24 -4.75 -5.51
C MET A 147 13.01 -5.69 -5.50
N ASP A 148 12.79 -6.44 -6.58
CA ASP A 148 11.62 -7.33 -6.72
C ASP A 148 11.50 -8.34 -5.56
N LYS A 149 12.64 -8.82 -5.04
CA LYS A 149 12.66 -9.79 -3.93
C LYS A 149 12.17 -9.15 -2.64
N GLU A 150 12.68 -7.97 -2.32
CA GLU A 150 12.34 -7.18 -1.14
C GLU A 150 10.87 -6.72 -1.15
N PHE A 151 10.31 -6.55 -2.35
CA PHE A 151 8.93 -6.10 -2.55
C PHE A 151 7.91 -7.24 -2.70
N LYS A 152 8.35 -8.50 -2.68
CA LYS A 152 7.50 -9.66 -3.02
C LYS A 152 6.19 -9.73 -2.23
N ILE A 153 6.22 -9.49 -0.92
CA ILE A 153 4.99 -9.50 -0.11
C ILE A 153 4.08 -8.30 -0.44
N LEU A 154 4.66 -7.13 -0.72
CA LEU A 154 3.92 -5.92 -1.09
C LEU A 154 3.24 -6.12 -2.45
N GLN A 155 3.93 -6.74 -3.42
CA GLN A 155 3.40 -7.14 -4.73
C GLN A 155 2.18 -8.06 -4.59
N ALA A 156 2.29 -9.10 -3.75
CA ALA A 156 1.19 -10.03 -3.49
C ALA A 156 0.00 -9.31 -2.84
N ALA A 157 0.24 -8.45 -1.86
CA ALA A 157 -0.79 -7.67 -1.18
C ALA A 157 -1.49 -6.67 -2.12
N ALA A 158 -0.74 -6.02 -3.01
CA ALA A 158 -1.26 -5.10 -4.02
C ALA A 158 -2.17 -5.82 -5.03
N LEU A 159 -1.72 -6.97 -5.51
CA LEU A 159 -2.46 -7.81 -6.46
C LEU A 159 -3.79 -8.28 -5.87
N GLU A 160 -3.77 -8.79 -4.63
CA GLU A 160 -5.00 -9.23 -3.95
C GLU A 160 -5.96 -8.08 -3.67
N ALA A 161 -5.44 -6.94 -3.19
CA ALA A 161 -6.27 -5.75 -2.96
C ALA A 161 -6.98 -5.31 -4.25
N TYR A 162 -6.26 -5.28 -5.37
CA TYR A 162 -6.83 -4.88 -6.65
C TYR A 162 -7.85 -5.90 -7.19
N ARG A 163 -7.56 -7.20 -7.11
CA ARG A 163 -8.50 -8.26 -7.52
C ARG A 163 -9.81 -8.22 -6.74
N GLU A 164 -9.72 -7.98 -5.44
CA GLU A 164 -10.90 -7.90 -4.57
C GLU A 164 -11.75 -6.65 -4.87
N GLU A 165 -11.13 -5.51 -5.17
CA GLU A 165 -11.86 -4.27 -5.47
C GLU A 165 -12.36 -4.20 -6.92
N TYR A 166 -11.62 -4.80 -7.86
CA TYR A 166 -11.92 -4.82 -9.29
C TYR A 166 -11.86 -6.25 -9.86
N PRO A 167 -12.88 -7.08 -9.58
CA PRO A 167 -12.96 -8.44 -10.12
C PRO A 167 -12.84 -8.46 -11.64
N HIS A 168 -12.11 -9.45 -12.17
CA HIS A 168 -11.86 -9.66 -13.61
C HIS A 168 -11.07 -8.55 -14.34
N ARG A 169 -10.57 -7.53 -13.62
CA ARG A 169 -9.81 -6.40 -14.21
C ARG A 169 -8.31 -6.46 -13.97
N GLU A 170 -7.80 -7.59 -13.45
CA GLU A 170 -6.37 -7.77 -13.18
C GLU A 170 -5.48 -7.49 -14.40
N HIS A 171 -5.99 -7.72 -15.62
CA HIS A 171 -5.27 -7.47 -16.88
C HIS A 171 -4.87 -5.98 -17.07
N PHE A 172 -5.42 -5.05 -16.29
CA PHE A 172 -4.97 -3.66 -16.26
C PHE A 172 -3.66 -3.46 -15.47
N LEU A 173 -3.28 -4.39 -14.59
CA LEU A 173 -2.01 -4.34 -13.86
C LEU A 173 -0.85 -4.76 -14.78
N LYS A 174 0.17 -3.90 -14.83
CA LYS A 174 1.46 -4.19 -15.45
C LYS A 174 2.39 -4.70 -14.35
N LYS A 175 2.70 -5.99 -14.39
CA LYS A 175 3.47 -6.71 -13.38
C LYS A 175 4.86 -7.03 -13.89
#